data_AF-A0A7C2X2P4-F1
#
_entry.id   AF-A0A7C2X2P4-F1
#
_cell.length_a   1.000
_cell.length_b   1.000
_cell.length_c   1.000
_cell.angle_alpha   90.00
_cell.angle_beta   90.00
_cell.angle_gamma   90.00
#
_symmetry.space_group_name_H-M   'P 1'
#
loop_
_entity.id
_entity.type
_entity.pdbx_description
1 polymer ?
#
loop_
_entity_poly.entity_id
_entity_poly.type
_entity_poly.pdbx_seq_one_letter_code
_entity_poly.pdbx_strand_id
1 'polypeptide(L)'
;MRFIIVNYRLGGKRSYPSQVIVQPEEQNNNSDELLGKKIEYKDKYGNIYKGKIVRRHGRKAFIAIFNPNLPGYALGGRAILKE
;
A
#
# COMPACT_ATOMS: atom_id res chain seq x y z
N MET A 1 4.31 0.55 -12.46
CA MET A 1 4.17 1.67 -11.49
C MET A 1 4.58 1.19 -10.10
N ARG A 2 5.27 2.01 -9.32
CA ARG A 2 5.78 1.67 -7.98
C ARG A 2 5.07 2.49 -6.90
N PHE A 3 4.96 1.89 -5.72
CA PHE A 3 4.38 2.49 -4.53
C PHE A 3 5.32 2.31 -3.35
N ILE A 4 5.41 3.34 -2.50
CA ILE A 4 6.06 3.28 -1.21
C ILE A 4 5.00 2.91 -0.16
N ILE A 5 5.29 1.89 0.64
CA ILE A 5 4.52 1.55 1.83
C ILE A 5 4.91 2.55 2.92
N VAL A 6 4.02 3.48 3.25
CA VAL A 6 4.35 4.59 4.15
C VAL A 6 4.16 4.18 5.60
N ASN A 7 2.95 3.75 5.95
CA ASN A 7 2.59 3.35 7.30
C ASN A 7 1.33 2.49 7.28
N TYR A 8 0.96 1.89 8.41
CA TYR A 8 -0.40 1.44 8.62
C TYR A 8 -1.34 2.64 8.73
N ARG A 9 -2.64 2.40 8.58
CA ARG A 9 -3.61 3.40 8.99
C ARG A 9 -3.54 3.54 10.50
N LEU A 10 -3.28 4.77 10.94
CA LEU A 10 -3.21 5.14 12.34
C LEU A 10 -4.44 5.95 12.73
N GLY A 11 -4.84 5.83 13.99
CA GLY A 11 -5.63 6.81 14.73
C GLY A 11 -4.80 7.33 15.92
N GLY A 12 -5.38 8.12 16.81
CA GLY A 12 -4.64 8.77 17.90
C GLY A 12 -3.72 7.85 18.73
N LYS A 13 -4.21 6.68 19.14
CA LYS A 13 -3.42 5.65 19.86
C LYS A 13 -3.57 4.24 19.27
N ARG A 14 -4.23 4.11 18.13
CA ARG A 14 -4.61 2.82 17.53
C ARG A 14 -3.95 2.65 16.18
N SER A 15 -3.33 1.51 15.95
CA SER A 15 -2.90 1.07 14.63
C SER A 15 -3.91 0.09 14.04
N TYR A 16 -4.12 0.16 12.73
CA TYR A 16 -4.97 -0.76 11.97
C TYR A 16 -4.10 -1.52 10.95
N PRO A 17 -3.49 -2.67 11.34
CA PRO A 17 -2.49 -3.37 10.53
C PRO A 17 -3.02 -3.90 9.20
N SER A 18 -4.33 -4.13 9.10
CA SER A 18 -5.00 -4.60 7.89
C SER A 18 -5.14 -3.53 6.81
N GLN A 19 -4.94 -2.27 7.15
CA GLN A 19 -5.07 -1.14 6.25
C GLN A 19 -3.73 -0.44 6.16
N VAL A 20 -3.13 -0.45 4.97
CA VAL A 20 -1.79 0.06 4.74
C VAL A 20 -1.89 1.29 3.85
N ILE A 21 -1.25 2.37 4.27
CA ILE A 21 -1.11 3.60 3.49
C ILE A 21 0.00 3.39 2.48
N VAL A 22 -0.36 3.45 1.20
CA VAL A 22 0.57 3.34 0.07
C VAL A 22 0.54 4.63 -0.74
N GLN A 23 1.72 5.09 -1.15
CA GLN A 23 1.87 6.30 -1.94
C GLN A 23 2.59 5.96 -3.25
N PRO A 24 2.06 6.34 -4.42
CA PRO A 24 2.76 6.18 -5.69
C PRO A 24 4.05 7.02 -5.70
N GLU A 25 5.15 6.46 -6.22
CA GLU A 25 6.42 7.20 -6.39
C GLU A 25 6.26 8.31 -7.44
N GLU A 26 5.50 8.05 -8.50
CA GLU A 26 5.22 9.00 -9.57
C GLU A 26 3.89 9.71 -9.33
N GLN A 27 3.88 11.02 -9.55
CA GLN A 27 2.69 11.82 -9.36
C GLN A 27 1.70 11.55 -10.49
N ASN A 28 0.72 10.70 -10.21
CA ASN A 28 -0.34 10.40 -11.18
C ASN A 28 -1.53 11.33 -10.94
N ASN A 29 -1.85 12.16 -11.93
CA ASN A 29 -2.97 13.10 -11.85
C ASN A 29 -4.32 12.39 -11.86
N ASN A 30 -4.41 11.15 -12.38
CA ASN A 30 -5.64 10.37 -12.39
C ASN A 30 -5.63 9.31 -11.27
N SER A 31 -5.96 9.74 -10.06
CA SER A 31 -5.92 8.90 -8.86
C SER A 31 -6.96 7.76 -8.85
N ASP A 32 -8.08 7.94 -9.56
CA ASP A 32 -9.21 7.01 -9.45
C ASP A 32 -9.02 5.74 -10.28
N GLU A 33 -8.17 5.77 -11.31
CA GLU A 33 -7.79 4.58 -12.09
C GLU A 33 -6.98 3.56 -11.28
N LEU A 34 -6.40 3.98 -10.15
CA LEU A 34 -5.63 3.10 -9.26
C LEU A 34 -6.53 2.36 -8.26
N LEU A 35 -7.78 2.80 -8.07
CA LEU A 35 -8.73 2.12 -7.21
C LEU A 35 -9.07 0.75 -7.79
N GLY A 36 -9.06 -0.27 -6.95
CA GLY A 36 -9.36 -1.65 -7.33
C GLY A 36 -8.18 -2.42 -7.94
N LYS A 37 -7.08 -1.76 -8.30
CA LYS A 37 -5.90 -2.45 -8.85
C LYS A 37 -5.17 -3.27 -7.78
N LYS A 38 -4.51 -4.34 -8.23
CA LYS A 38 -3.72 -5.22 -7.38
C LYS A 38 -2.31 -4.66 -7.25
N ILE A 39 -1.71 -4.86 -6.08
CA ILE A 39 -0.33 -4.50 -5.80
C ILE A 39 0.36 -5.66 -5.12
N GLU A 40 1.65 -5.82 -5.36
CA GLU A 40 2.47 -6.85 -4.74
C GLU A 40 3.68 -6.22 -4.06
N TYR A 41 3.93 -6.62 -2.82
CA TYR A 41 5.15 -6.31 -2.10
C TYR A 41 6.00 -7.57 -1.99
N LYS A 42 7.28 -7.45 -2.34
CA LYS A 42 8.27 -8.51 -2.15
C LYS A 42 9.24 -8.09 -1.07
N ASP A 43 9.34 -8.90 -0.03
CA ASP A 43 10.25 -8.67 1.08
C ASP A 43 11.68 -9.15 0.77
N LYS A 44 12.66 -8.72 1.57
CA LYS A 44 14.07 -9.14 1.50
C LYS A 44 14.26 -10.66 1.63
N TYR A 45 13.36 -11.35 2.31
CA TYR A 45 13.39 -12.82 2.45
C TYR A 45 12.73 -13.56 1.28
N GLY A 46 12.24 -12.84 0.25
CA GLY A 46 11.60 -13.44 -0.91
C GLY A 46 10.10 -13.69 -0.76
N ASN A 47 9.51 -13.37 0.40
CA ASN A 47 8.08 -13.48 0.64
C ASN A 47 7.30 -12.48 -0.24
N ILE A 48 6.18 -12.94 -0.81
CA ILE A 48 5.31 -12.13 -1.68
C ILE A 48 3.99 -11.88 -0.96
N TYR A 49 3.64 -10.61 -0.83
CA TYR A 49 2.40 -10.15 -0.23
C TYR A 49 1.54 -9.52 -1.30
N LYS A 50 0.37 -10.10 -1.53
CA LYS A 50 -0.60 -9.61 -2.51
C LYS A 50 -1.59 -8.70 -1.82
N GLY A 51 -1.85 -7.55 -2.43
CA GLY A 51 -2.78 -6.57 -1.93
C GLY A 51 -3.63 -5.96 -3.02
N LYS A 52 -4.63 -5.20 -2.60
CA LYS A 52 -5.53 -4.45 -3.47
C LYS A 52 -5.67 -3.03 -2.94
N ILE A 53 -5.65 -2.05 -3.84
CA ILE A 53 -5.96 -0.66 -3.51
C ILE A 53 -7.47 -0.54 -3.36
N VAL A 54 -7.93 -0.16 -2.17
CA VAL A 54 -9.37 -0.18 -1.84
C VAL A 54 -9.95 1.22 -1.80
N ARG A 55 -9.18 2.20 -1.31
CA ARG A 55 -9.69 3.55 -1.08
C ARG A 55 -8.60 4.60 -1.26
N ARG A 56 -8.99 5.82 -1.60
CA ARG A 56 -8.13 6.99 -1.54
C ARG A 56 -7.86 7.45 -0.09
N HIS A 57 -6.62 7.86 0.19
CA HIS A 57 -6.20 8.45 1.46
C HIS A 57 -5.63 9.84 1.25
N GLY A 58 -6.46 10.88 1.47
CA GLY A 58 -6.08 12.25 1.18
C GLY A 58 -5.83 12.49 -0.31
N ARG A 59 -4.97 13.46 -0.65
CA ARG A 59 -4.73 13.85 -2.05
C ARG A 59 -3.73 12.95 -2.77
N LYS A 60 -2.69 12.46 -2.07
CA LYS A 60 -1.51 11.82 -2.66
C LYS A 60 -1.35 10.32 -2.35
N ALA A 61 -2.12 9.78 -1.41
CA ALA A 61 -1.96 8.41 -0.94
C ALA A 61 -3.25 7.59 -1.10
N PHE A 62 -3.13 6.29 -0.90
CA PHE A 62 -4.20 5.32 -0.96
C PHE A 62 -4.13 4.35 0.22
N ILE A 63 -5.25 3.73 0.54
CA ILE A 63 -5.33 2.60 1.44
C ILE A 63 -5.35 1.34 0.59
N ALA A 64 -4.39 0.47 0.85
CA ALA A 64 -4.35 -0.89 0.34
C ALA A 64 -4.59 -1.90 1.48
N ILE A 65 -5.20 -3.02 1.13
CA ILE A 65 -5.39 -4.17 2.01
C ILE A 65 -4.57 -5.32 1.44
N PHE A 66 -3.70 -5.91 2.26
CA PHE A 66 -2.84 -7.04 1.90
C PHE A 66 -3.34 -8.31 2.56
N ASN A 67 -3.17 -9.44 1.88
CA ASN A 67 -3.41 -10.77 2.43
C ASN A 67 -2.21 -11.69 2.13
N PRO A 68 -1.45 -12.15 3.13
CA PRO A 68 -1.58 -11.81 4.56
C PRO A 68 -1.22 -10.34 4.87
N ASN A 69 -1.53 -9.88 6.08
CA ASN A 69 -1.18 -8.52 6.52
C ASN A 69 0.32 -8.27 6.42
N LEU A 70 0.70 -7.03 6.10
CA LEU A 70 2.11 -6.66 6.05
C LEU A 70 2.70 -6.58 7.45
N PRO A 71 3.89 -7.15 7.68
CA PRO A 71 4.62 -7.03 8.93
C PRO A 71 5.27 -5.65 9.08
N GLY A 72 5.57 -5.24 10.33
CA GLY A 72 6.02 -3.88 10.64
C GLY A 72 7.32 -3.46 9.96
N TYR A 73 8.19 -4.43 9.66
CA TYR A 73 9.44 -4.17 8.93
C TYR A 73 9.23 -3.87 7.44
N ALA A 74 8.03 -4.09 6.89
CA ALA A 74 7.71 -3.78 5.50
C ALA A 74 7.45 -2.29 5.25
N LEU A 75 7.34 -1.49 6.33
CA LEU A 75 7.21 -0.03 6.25
C LEU A 75 8.48 0.56 5.61
N GLY A 76 8.29 1.51 4.68
CA GLY A 76 9.34 2.03 3.80
C GLY A 76 9.65 1.14 2.59
N GLY A 77 9.04 -0.04 2.49
CA GLY A 77 9.21 -0.95 1.37
C GLY A 77 8.55 -0.47 0.08
N ARG A 78 8.98 -1.04 -1.06
CA ARG A 78 8.44 -0.74 -2.38
C ARG A 78 7.51 -1.85 -2.85
N ALA A 79 6.25 -1.51 -3.10
CA ALA A 79 5.27 -2.35 -3.75
C ALA A 79 5.16 -2.02 -5.26
N ILE A 80 4.78 -3.00 -6.06
CA ILE A 80 4.68 -2.91 -7.50
C ILE A 80 3.21 -3.11 -7.91
N LEU A 81 2.73 -2.27 -8.84
CA LEU A 81 1.41 -2.46 -9.44
C LEU A 81 1.38 -3.75 -10.25
N LYS A 82 0.35 -4.57 -10.03
CA LYS A 82 -0.03 -5.68 -10.89
C LYS A 82 -1.33 -5.34 -11.60
N GLU A 83 -1.36 -5.60 -12.90
CA GLU A 83 -2.56 -5.54 -13.73
C GLU A 83 -3.64 -6.51 -13.23
#